data_AF-A0A5J4TYQ7-F1
#
_entry.id   AF-A0A5J4TYQ7-F1
#
_cell.length_a   1.000
_cell.length_b   1.000
_cell.length_c   1.000
_cell.angle_alpha   90.00
_cell.angle_beta   90.00
_cell.angle_gamma   90.00
#
_symmetry.space_group_name_H-M   'P 1'
#
loop_
_entity.id
_entity.type
_entity.pdbx_description
1 polymer ?
#
loop_
_entity_poly.entity_id
_entity_poly.type
_entity_poly.pdbx_seq_one_letter_code
_entity_poly.pdbx_strand_id
1 'polypeptide(L)'
;SSIDAPVLDNFEASSNIQIINSIFKGPLNVDDIQMLGQNNNDDNQICYWDSSLIHITGGIINIDNSQFIGWRSGAISVEGPEAGVFISGDSIFQNNNPQFSDYPNVRRNILCSGGAFVNSDPNHFIGDDDQQSPSKWIYSNDNDCILQGGLQDLISTSFIPTLTRISSQEDSEKQELKIRFEGENLIPCGLIFELFNHDNPNEKYQGSVPYIEGVSNENEFEVIISLNLLPQDAFIDGRILYGNGGSTDSFTVYQSGACADGQDPDGCKCYSSLIHKSEEECPCPTDADELLRDPRKDLVCKQEWNEKNEVFVGDGNLFMEEETQNWEVRSSSDSIYGRSKQTPLDSLESGLLHGVIKSNEMNIIVVTALDNVNIEISTERLTSENCNIVRIRRDYSESLTYPIRITSGRLFSTPGAVKPMFKVEGSTLILSSVDVVSIGSQSGTMIQGQSLIVGTQGSKISISDVLMTMLEQIEGIFHSLSTSSIEPSYTLKNFVEIQNSILTMNNITAIRGRFTGKGAMGIEQESGQINISDGIFKNLKIVSRSTSLMTNQKYSSKMNNNPNEESSTAGAICAVLKRSSGTDPPILRIDKCIFTSCGGVNATSGG
;
A
#
# COMPACT_ATOMS: atom_id res chain seq x y z
N SER A 1 -37.67 -4.46 -17.44
CA SER A 1 -37.38 -3.86 -16.14
C SER A 1 -37.55 -4.91 -15.07
N SER A 2 -36.51 -5.70 -14.85
CA SER A 2 -36.29 -6.53 -13.68
C SER A 2 -34.78 -6.62 -13.57
N ILE A 3 -34.22 -5.92 -12.60
CA ILE A 3 -32.78 -5.91 -12.32
C ILE A 3 -32.54 -7.14 -11.45
N ASP A 4 -31.82 -8.10 -12.00
CA ASP A 4 -31.32 -9.26 -11.29
C ASP A 4 -30.27 -8.81 -10.26
N ALA A 5 -30.50 -9.21 -9.00
CA ALA A 5 -29.52 -9.08 -7.93
C ALA A 5 -28.33 -10.03 -8.18
N PRO A 6 -27.10 -9.65 -7.80
CA PRO A 6 -25.95 -10.53 -7.98
C PRO A 6 -26.05 -11.73 -7.04
N VAL A 7 -25.79 -12.90 -7.62
CA VAL A 7 -25.78 -14.23 -7.03
C VAL A 7 -24.71 -14.31 -5.93
N LEU A 8 -25.10 -14.69 -4.72
CA LEU A 8 -24.19 -15.15 -3.67
C LEU A 8 -23.46 -16.41 -4.19
N ASP A 9 -22.14 -16.36 -4.29
CA ASP A 9 -21.35 -17.58 -4.40
C ASP A 9 -21.50 -18.37 -3.10
N ASN A 10 -21.96 -19.62 -3.24
CA ASN A 10 -22.16 -20.57 -2.15
C ASN A 10 -20.84 -20.83 -1.42
N PHE A 11 -20.70 -20.34 -0.19
CA PHE A 11 -19.84 -20.99 0.79
C PHE A 11 -20.47 -22.34 1.13
N GLU A 12 -19.98 -23.43 0.51
CA GLU A 12 -20.31 -24.80 0.93
C GLU A 12 -19.63 -25.10 2.28
N ALA A 13 -20.16 -24.52 3.35
CA ALA A 13 -19.85 -24.97 4.70
C ALA A 13 -20.36 -26.41 4.89
N SER A 14 -19.51 -27.31 5.41
CA SER A 14 -19.88 -28.72 5.65
C SER A 14 -20.99 -28.90 6.69
N SER A 15 -21.37 -27.84 7.43
CA SER A 15 -22.39 -27.81 8.47
C SER A 15 -23.11 -26.46 8.48
N ASN A 16 -24.45 -26.48 8.52
CA ASN A 16 -25.30 -25.28 8.62
C ASN A 16 -26.25 -25.42 9.83
N ILE A 17 -26.21 -24.47 10.76
CA ILE A 17 -27.04 -24.42 11.95
C ILE A 17 -28.05 -23.28 11.82
N GLN A 18 -29.31 -23.50 12.22
CA GLN A 18 -30.35 -22.47 12.22
C GLN A 18 -30.86 -22.23 13.65
N ILE A 19 -30.89 -20.96 14.05
CA ILE A 19 -31.53 -20.47 15.27
C ILE A 19 -32.68 -19.57 14.84
N ILE A 20 -33.92 -19.98 15.15
CA ILE A 20 -35.13 -19.29 14.70
C ILE A 20 -36.08 -19.08 15.88
N ASN A 21 -36.71 -17.92 16.00
CA ASN A 21 -37.75 -17.61 16.98
C ASN A 21 -37.35 -17.93 18.43
N SER A 22 -36.09 -17.67 18.78
CA SER A 22 -35.48 -18.09 20.05
C SER A 22 -35.05 -16.89 20.88
N ILE A 23 -35.09 -17.03 22.21
CA ILE A 23 -34.67 -15.98 23.14
C ILE A 23 -33.63 -16.56 24.11
N PHE A 24 -32.42 -15.99 24.08
CA PHE A 24 -31.31 -16.32 24.95
C PHE A 24 -31.07 -15.18 25.93
N LYS A 25 -31.43 -15.38 27.21
CA LYS A 25 -31.24 -14.40 28.28
C LYS A 25 -30.15 -14.86 29.25
N GLY A 26 -29.08 -14.08 29.36
CA GLY A 26 -27.99 -14.32 30.29
C GLY A 26 -28.38 -13.98 31.74
N PRO A 27 -27.64 -14.51 32.75
CA PRO A 27 -27.88 -14.18 34.14
C PRO A 27 -27.46 -12.73 34.43
N LEU A 28 -28.42 -11.90 34.83
CA LEU A 28 -28.16 -10.48 35.14
C LEU A 28 -27.30 -10.26 36.41
N ASN A 29 -27.27 -11.24 37.34
CA ASN A 29 -26.79 -11.04 38.73
C ASN A 29 -25.91 -12.19 39.29
N VAL A 30 -25.00 -12.78 38.51
CA VAL A 30 -23.99 -13.66 39.11
C VAL A 30 -22.65 -12.95 38.99
N ASP A 31 -22.08 -12.56 40.13
CA ASP A 31 -20.70 -12.12 40.22
C ASP A 31 -19.83 -13.30 39.81
N ASP A 32 -19.38 -13.34 38.56
CA ASP A 32 -18.42 -14.32 38.11
C ASP A 32 -17.05 -13.99 38.73
N ILE A 33 -16.84 -14.53 39.93
CA ILE A 33 -15.58 -14.49 40.69
C ILE A 33 -14.42 -15.08 39.86
N GLN A 34 -14.71 -15.74 38.72
CA GLN A 34 -13.72 -16.38 37.86
C GLN A 34 -12.98 -15.42 36.89
N MET A 35 -13.43 -14.18 36.72
CA MET A 35 -12.67 -13.17 35.97
C MET A 35 -11.59 -12.45 36.81
N LEU A 36 -11.53 -12.72 38.12
CA LEU A 36 -10.57 -12.12 39.07
C LEU A 36 -9.29 -12.95 39.27
N GLY A 37 -9.06 -13.99 38.46
CA GLY A 37 -8.06 -15.01 38.75
C GLY A 37 -7.23 -15.48 37.56
N GLN A 38 -6.59 -14.59 36.80
CA GLN A 38 -5.43 -14.97 35.99
C GLN A 38 -4.29 -13.95 36.14
N ASN A 39 -3.09 -14.50 36.34
CA ASN A 39 -1.89 -13.81 36.80
C ASN A 39 -1.29 -12.89 35.73
N ASN A 40 -0.89 -11.70 36.18
CA ASN A 40 0.23 -10.86 35.73
C ASN A 40 1.08 -11.47 34.58
N ASN A 41 0.82 -11.05 33.33
CA ASN A 41 1.88 -10.55 32.42
C ASN A 41 1.45 -10.23 30.98
N ASP A 42 0.22 -10.46 30.53
CA ASP A 42 -0.20 -10.11 29.15
C ASP A 42 -1.46 -9.22 29.13
N ASP A 43 -1.31 -8.04 28.51
CA ASP A 43 -2.25 -7.16 27.80
C ASP A 43 -3.77 -7.17 28.15
N ASN A 44 -4.19 -6.06 28.78
CA ASN A 44 -5.52 -5.41 28.70
C ASN A 44 -6.79 -6.27 28.92
N GLN A 45 -7.12 -6.54 30.19
CA GLN A 45 -8.27 -7.34 30.66
C GLN A 45 -9.64 -6.93 30.07
N ILE A 46 -9.82 -5.67 29.67
CA ILE A 46 -11.09 -5.17 29.09
C ILE A 46 -11.35 -5.75 27.70
N CYS A 47 -10.28 -5.90 26.92
CA CYS A 47 -10.34 -6.33 25.53
C CYS A 47 -10.20 -7.84 25.39
N TYR A 48 -9.72 -8.51 26.44
CA TYR A 48 -9.66 -9.96 26.50
C TYR A 48 -11.06 -10.59 26.56
N TRP A 49 -11.37 -11.39 25.55
CA TRP A 49 -12.67 -12.02 25.34
C TRP A 49 -12.48 -13.52 25.08
N ASP A 50 -12.67 -14.34 26.13
CA ASP A 50 -12.31 -15.77 26.15
C ASP A 50 -13.50 -16.75 26.13
N SER A 51 -14.72 -16.22 26.22
CA SER A 51 -15.94 -17.00 26.39
C SER A 51 -17.07 -16.33 25.63
N SER A 52 -18.11 -17.07 25.25
CA SER A 52 -19.33 -16.51 24.65
C SER A 52 -20.46 -17.53 24.81
N LEU A 53 -21.72 -17.12 24.61
CA LEU A 53 -22.83 -18.06 24.60
C LEU A 53 -22.71 -19.09 23.46
N ILE A 54 -22.34 -18.63 22.26
CA ILE A 54 -22.16 -19.48 21.07
C ILE A 54 -20.75 -19.30 20.53
N HIS A 55 -19.99 -20.38 20.47
CA HIS A 55 -18.66 -20.41 19.85
C HIS A 55 -18.69 -21.24 18.56
N ILE A 56 -18.26 -20.63 17.46
CA ILE A 56 -18.28 -21.19 16.11
C ILE A 56 -16.85 -21.22 15.59
N THR A 57 -16.31 -22.41 15.35
CA THR A 57 -14.94 -22.62 14.85
C THR A 57 -14.90 -23.13 13.40
N GLY A 58 -16.06 -23.30 12.79
CA GLY A 58 -16.22 -23.77 11.41
C GLY A 58 -17.70 -23.99 11.05
N GLY A 59 -18.05 -23.71 9.79
CA GLY A 59 -19.42 -23.78 9.30
C GLY A 59 -20.23 -22.50 9.52
N ILE A 60 -21.49 -22.51 9.09
CA ILE A 60 -22.33 -21.30 9.06
C ILE A 60 -23.49 -21.44 10.04
N ILE A 61 -23.72 -20.40 10.85
CA ILE A 61 -24.95 -20.26 11.62
C ILE A 61 -25.86 -19.18 10.99
N ASN A 62 -27.14 -19.48 10.90
CA ASN A 62 -28.18 -18.54 10.47
C ASN A 62 -29.09 -18.23 11.67
N ILE A 63 -29.16 -16.95 12.04
CA ILE A 63 -29.95 -16.44 13.16
C ILE A 63 -31.08 -15.60 12.60
N ASP A 64 -32.31 -16.04 12.83
CA ASP A 64 -33.50 -15.38 12.33
C ASP A 64 -34.52 -15.15 13.46
N ASN A 65 -35.10 -13.96 13.52
CA ASN A 65 -36.14 -13.60 14.50
C ASN A 65 -35.81 -13.99 15.96
N SER A 66 -34.55 -13.81 16.39
CA SER A 66 -34.06 -14.32 17.69
C SER A 66 -33.36 -13.25 18.54
N GLN A 67 -33.41 -13.37 19.85
CA GLN A 67 -32.90 -12.35 20.79
C GLN A 67 -31.76 -12.87 21.67
N PHE A 68 -30.69 -12.08 21.78
CA PHE A 68 -29.49 -12.35 22.59
C PHE A 68 -29.28 -11.21 23.57
N ILE A 69 -29.68 -11.43 24.84
CA ILE A 69 -29.80 -10.36 25.82
C ILE A 69 -29.06 -10.68 27.12
N GLY A 70 -28.28 -9.74 27.64
CA GLY A 70 -27.78 -9.80 29.02
C GLY A 70 -26.57 -10.72 29.26
N TRP A 71 -25.82 -11.08 28.23
CA TRP A 71 -24.65 -11.97 28.36
C TRP A 71 -23.38 -11.19 28.71
N ARG A 72 -22.79 -11.49 29.88
CA ARG A 72 -21.54 -10.86 30.36
C ARG A 72 -20.32 -11.29 29.54
N SER A 73 -20.20 -12.59 29.29
CA SER A 73 -19.17 -13.16 28.39
C SER A 73 -19.42 -12.81 26.93
N GLY A 74 -20.49 -12.11 26.57
CA GLY A 74 -20.85 -11.83 25.19
C GLY A 74 -21.56 -12.95 24.45
N ALA A 75 -22.21 -12.61 23.33
CA ALA A 75 -23.20 -13.47 22.70
C ALA A 75 -22.59 -14.50 21.75
N ILE A 76 -21.73 -14.08 20.82
CA ILE A 76 -21.19 -14.97 19.78
C ILE A 76 -19.68 -14.76 19.66
N SER A 77 -18.93 -15.85 19.56
CA SER A 77 -17.58 -15.86 19.02
C SER A 77 -17.55 -16.70 17.74
N VAL A 78 -16.96 -16.16 16.68
CA VAL A 78 -16.81 -16.81 15.38
C VAL A 78 -15.35 -16.70 14.94
N GLU A 79 -14.71 -17.85 14.75
CA GLU A 79 -13.28 -17.93 14.44
C GLU A 79 -13.03 -18.95 13.32
N GLY A 80 -12.17 -18.59 12.37
CA GLY A 80 -11.68 -19.48 11.32
C GLY A 80 -12.25 -19.17 9.94
N PRO A 81 -11.51 -19.50 8.86
CA PRO A 81 -11.81 -19.03 7.50
C PRO A 81 -13.07 -19.66 6.88
N GLU A 82 -13.60 -20.70 7.50
CA GLU A 82 -14.82 -21.39 7.08
C GLU A 82 -16.00 -21.13 8.05
N ALA A 83 -15.80 -20.28 9.05
CA ALA A 83 -16.80 -19.94 10.06
C ALA A 83 -17.57 -18.67 9.69
N GLY A 84 -18.88 -18.68 9.87
CA GLY A 84 -19.69 -17.51 9.55
C GLY A 84 -21.02 -17.42 10.30
N VAL A 85 -21.52 -16.19 10.44
CA VAL A 85 -22.83 -15.90 11.02
C VAL A 85 -23.64 -14.98 10.11
N PHE A 86 -24.87 -15.39 9.80
CA PHE A 86 -25.89 -14.56 9.16
C PHE A 86 -26.95 -14.19 10.19
N ILE A 87 -27.27 -12.90 10.28
CA ILE A 87 -28.28 -12.35 11.19
C ILE A 87 -29.36 -11.66 10.37
N SER A 88 -30.61 -12.09 10.54
CA SER A 88 -31.76 -11.61 9.77
C SER A 88 -33.04 -11.51 10.60
N GLY A 89 -34.10 -11.01 9.95
CA GLY A 89 -35.43 -10.87 10.55
C GLY A 89 -35.45 -9.82 11.66
N ASP A 90 -36.26 -10.05 12.70
CA ASP A 90 -36.34 -9.16 13.87
C ASP A 90 -35.35 -9.58 14.97
N SER A 91 -34.16 -10.08 14.57
CA SER A 91 -33.14 -10.50 15.53
C SER A 91 -32.53 -9.31 16.28
N ILE A 92 -32.25 -9.48 17.57
CA ILE A 92 -31.77 -8.40 18.45
C ILE A 92 -30.63 -8.87 19.36
N PHE A 93 -29.56 -8.08 19.41
CA PHE A 93 -28.48 -8.16 20.37
C PHE A 93 -28.53 -6.93 21.27
N GLN A 94 -28.71 -7.13 22.58
CA GLN A 94 -28.93 -6.01 23.51
C GLN A 94 -28.34 -6.30 24.89
N ASN A 95 -27.77 -5.28 25.55
CA ASN A 95 -27.32 -5.34 26.95
C ASN A 95 -26.34 -6.48 27.27
N ASN A 96 -25.54 -6.93 26.31
CA ASN A 96 -24.48 -7.91 26.55
C ASN A 96 -23.27 -7.21 27.17
N ASN A 97 -23.30 -7.03 28.50
CA ASN A 97 -22.39 -6.17 29.26
C ASN A 97 -21.55 -6.99 30.26
N PRO A 98 -20.21 -7.08 30.09
CA PRO A 98 -19.31 -7.78 31.02
C PRO A 98 -19.18 -7.16 32.43
N GLN A 99 -19.70 -5.96 32.68
CA GLN A 99 -19.70 -5.25 33.97
C GLN A 99 -18.30 -4.88 34.50
N PHE A 100 -17.59 -3.98 33.79
CA PHE A 100 -16.36 -3.37 34.29
C PHE A 100 -16.67 -2.06 35.03
N SER A 101 -16.17 -1.88 36.25
CA SER A 101 -16.48 -0.70 37.08
C SER A 101 -16.02 0.62 36.46
N ASP A 102 -14.82 0.62 35.87
CA ASP A 102 -14.20 1.81 35.29
C ASP A 102 -14.61 2.01 33.81
N TYR A 103 -15.30 1.02 33.24
CA TYR A 103 -15.76 1.02 31.84
C TYR A 103 -17.20 0.47 31.72
N PRO A 104 -18.18 1.13 32.35
CA PRO A 104 -19.57 0.65 32.38
C PRO A 104 -20.23 0.57 31.01
N ASN A 105 -19.73 1.27 29.98
CA ASN A 105 -20.27 1.25 28.62
C ASN A 105 -19.69 0.13 27.73
N VAL A 106 -18.78 -0.71 28.25
CA VAL A 106 -18.29 -1.86 27.48
C VAL A 106 -19.44 -2.84 27.23
N ARG A 107 -19.59 -3.26 25.97
CA ARG A 107 -20.50 -4.33 25.57
C ARG A 107 -19.77 -5.32 24.66
N ARG A 108 -20.30 -6.53 24.59
CA ARG A 108 -19.73 -7.69 23.87
C ARG A 108 -20.83 -8.43 23.12
N ASN A 109 -21.07 -8.06 21.85
CA ASN A 109 -22.06 -8.77 21.03
C ASN A 109 -21.42 -9.91 20.24
N ILE A 110 -20.48 -9.59 19.35
CA ILE A 110 -19.82 -10.58 18.51
C ILE A 110 -18.29 -10.40 18.56
N LEU A 111 -17.56 -11.48 18.82
CA LEU A 111 -16.12 -11.58 18.58
C LEU A 111 -15.90 -12.30 17.25
N CYS A 112 -15.09 -11.74 16.37
CA CYS A 112 -14.82 -12.28 15.04
C CYS A 112 -13.31 -12.26 14.75
N SER A 113 -12.75 -13.39 14.32
CA SER A 113 -11.32 -13.53 14.06
C SER A 113 -10.99 -14.63 13.04
N GLY A 114 -9.72 -14.67 12.59
CA GLY A 114 -9.16 -15.81 11.86
C GLY A 114 -9.78 -16.08 10.49
N GLY A 115 -10.21 -15.05 9.75
CA GLY A 115 -10.82 -15.18 8.43
C GLY A 115 -12.33 -15.41 8.44
N ALA A 116 -12.96 -15.45 9.62
CA ALA A 116 -14.40 -15.64 9.76
C ALA A 116 -15.20 -14.44 9.21
N PHE A 117 -16.50 -14.64 8.96
CA PHE A 117 -17.38 -13.57 8.48
C PHE A 117 -18.64 -13.33 9.33
N VAL A 118 -19.08 -12.08 9.37
CA VAL A 118 -20.34 -11.65 10.00
C VAL A 118 -21.16 -10.89 8.97
N ASN A 119 -22.35 -11.41 8.64
CA ASN A 119 -23.29 -10.78 7.74
C ASN A 119 -24.56 -10.37 8.50
N SER A 120 -24.80 -9.07 8.61
CA SER A 120 -25.88 -8.52 9.43
C SER A 120 -26.29 -7.13 8.94
N ASP A 121 -27.53 -6.74 9.24
CA ASP A 121 -27.92 -5.34 9.23
C ASP A 121 -27.54 -4.65 10.57
N PRO A 122 -27.09 -3.38 10.54
CA PRO A 122 -26.82 -2.57 11.72
C PRO A 122 -27.97 -2.45 12.73
N ASN A 123 -29.22 -2.64 12.32
CA ASN A 123 -30.41 -2.47 13.18
C ASN A 123 -30.60 -3.62 14.18
N HIS A 124 -29.85 -4.72 14.05
CA HIS A 124 -29.90 -5.83 15.01
C HIS A 124 -29.18 -5.54 16.34
N PHE A 125 -28.43 -4.44 16.43
CA PHE A 125 -27.63 -4.11 17.62
C PHE A 125 -28.23 -2.91 18.34
N ILE A 126 -28.86 -3.19 19.48
CA ILE A 126 -29.67 -2.24 20.23
C ILE A 126 -28.92 -1.79 21.49
N GLY A 127 -28.91 -0.49 21.73
CA GLY A 127 -28.32 0.14 22.90
C GLY A 127 -29.21 0.10 24.12
N ASP A 128 -28.68 0.67 25.20
CA ASP A 128 -29.35 0.73 26.50
C ASP A 128 -30.61 1.64 26.47
N ASP A 129 -30.72 2.52 25.47
CA ASP A 129 -31.84 3.43 25.22
C ASP A 129 -32.94 2.83 24.32
N ASP A 130 -32.85 1.52 24.05
CA ASP A 130 -33.70 0.79 23.10
C ASP A 130 -33.64 1.32 21.65
N GLN A 131 -32.65 2.17 21.33
CA GLN A 131 -32.36 2.60 19.97
C GLN A 131 -31.23 1.78 19.36
N GLN A 132 -31.05 1.91 18.05
CA GLN A 132 -29.90 1.34 17.38
C GLN A 132 -28.61 1.93 17.98
N SER A 133 -27.73 1.05 18.47
CA SER A 133 -26.44 1.50 19.01
C SER A 133 -25.52 1.93 17.89
N PRO A 134 -24.82 3.08 17.97
CA PRO A 134 -23.76 3.44 17.02
C PRO A 134 -22.60 2.44 17.08
N SER A 135 -22.23 2.03 18.29
CA SER A 135 -21.20 1.04 18.59
C SER A 135 -21.81 -0.35 18.55
N LYS A 136 -21.71 -1.09 17.44
CA LYS A 136 -22.38 -2.40 17.27
C LYS A 136 -21.82 -3.48 18.21
N TRP A 137 -20.67 -3.20 18.83
CA TRP A 137 -19.94 -4.05 19.76
C TRP A 137 -19.55 -5.39 19.14
N ILE A 138 -19.15 -5.32 17.86
CA ILE A 138 -18.52 -6.38 17.09
C ILE A 138 -17.03 -6.09 17.06
N TYR A 139 -16.24 -7.00 17.63
CA TYR A 139 -14.79 -6.87 17.71
C TYR A 139 -14.17 -7.76 16.65
N SER A 140 -13.35 -7.14 15.81
CA SER A 140 -12.50 -7.86 14.86
C SER A 140 -11.11 -7.94 15.47
N ASN A 141 -10.70 -9.14 15.89
CA ASN A 141 -9.31 -9.34 16.28
C ASN A 141 -8.48 -9.44 15.00
N ASP A 142 -7.33 -8.76 14.95
CA ASP A 142 -6.31 -8.91 13.92
C ASP A 142 -6.67 -8.47 12.48
N ASN A 143 -7.71 -7.65 12.29
CA ASN A 143 -8.20 -7.21 10.96
C ASN A 143 -8.59 -8.36 9.99
N ASP A 144 -8.67 -9.59 10.48
CA ASP A 144 -8.95 -10.79 9.70
C ASP A 144 -10.45 -11.18 9.71
N CYS A 145 -11.32 -10.32 10.23
CA CYS A 145 -12.77 -10.52 10.18
C CYS A 145 -13.38 -9.91 8.91
N ILE A 146 -14.22 -10.67 8.20
CA ILE A 146 -14.94 -10.23 7.00
C ILE A 146 -16.34 -9.76 7.38
N LEU A 147 -16.53 -8.44 7.46
CA LEU A 147 -17.84 -7.84 7.70
C LEU A 147 -18.62 -7.72 6.37
N GLN A 148 -19.88 -8.14 6.35
CA GLN A 148 -20.74 -8.17 5.18
C GLN A 148 -22.13 -7.58 5.47
N GLY A 149 -22.90 -7.31 4.41
CA GLY A 149 -24.24 -6.73 4.54
C GLY A 149 -24.14 -5.25 4.90
N GLY A 150 -25.02 -4.76 5.78
CA GLY A 150 -25.00 -3.35 6.19
C GLY A 150 -23.84 -2.99 7.14
N LEU A 151 -23.05 -3.97 7.60
CA LEU A 151 -21.88 -3.72 8.44
C LEU A 151 -20.63 -3.28 7.65
N GLN A 152 -20.54 -3.65 6.35
CA GLN A 152 -19.35 -3.44 5.53
C GLN A 152 -18.99 -1.95 5.34
N ASP A 153 -20.02 -1.07 5.36
CA ASP A 153 -19.88 0.35 5.08
C ASP A 153 -19.70 1.19 6.37
N LEU A 154 -19.67 0.53 7.54
CA LEU A 154 -19.49 1.22 8.82
C LEU A 154 -18.03 1.58 9.07
N ILE A 155 -17.79 2.82 9.49
CA ILE A 155 -16.46 3.29 9.93
C ILE A 155 -15.96 2.46 11.11
N SER A 156 -16.84 2.08 12.04
CA SER A 156 -16.49 1.21 13.16
C SER A 156 -17.70 0.35 13.55
N THR A 157 -17.44 -0.92 13.84
CA THR A 157 -18.42 -1.84 14.44
C THR A 157 -18.17 -2.08 15.93
N SER A 158 -17.06 -1.61 16.48
CA SER A 158 -16.72 -1.72 17.90
C SER A 158 -17.20 -0.46 18.63
N PHE A 159 -16.29 0.39 19.08
CA PHE A 159 -16.56 1.64 19.79
C PHE A 159 -16.30 2.85 18.90
N ILE A 160 -17.04 3.93 19.15
CA ILE A 160 -16.85 5.24 18.54
C ILE A 160 -16.50 6.23 19.66
N PRO A 161 -15.22 6.59 19.83
CA PRO A 161 -14.79 7.53 20.85
C PRO A 161 -15.12 8.97 20.44
N THR A 162 -15.27 9.84 21.43
CA THR A 162 -15.26 11.30 21.24
C THR A 162 -14.16 11.90 22.11
N LEU A 163 -13.43 12.87 21.58
CA LEU A 163 -12.48 13.67 22.37
C LEU A 163 -13.10 15.02 22.68
N THR A 164 -12.92 15.45 23.93
CA THR A 164 -13.34 16.78 24.40
C THR A 164 -12.16 17.67 24.75
N ARG A 165 -11.05 17.07 25.22
CA ARG A 165 -9.85 17.79 25.61
C ARG A 165 -8.62 16.89 25.59
N ILE A 166 -7.48 17.47 25.26
CA ILE A 166 -6.16 16.90 25.57
C ILE A 166 -5.40 17.92 26.41
N SER A 167 -4.69 17.45 27.42
CA SER A 167 -3.80 18.28 28.24
C SER A 167 -2.44 17.60 28.37
N SER A 168 -1.38 18.39 28.56
CA SER A 168 -0.03 17.87 28.69
C SER A 168 0.74 18.52 29.83
N GLN A 169 1.70 17.78 30.37
CA GLN A 169 2.63 18.22 31.39
C GLN A 169 4.01 17.65 31.06
N GLU A 170 4.99 18.54 30.86
CA GLU A 170 6.38 18.17 30.60
C GLU A 170 7.11 17.85 31.91
N ASP A 171 7.89 16.77 31.91
CA ASP A 171 8.91 16.43 32.91
C ASP A 171 10.30 16.62 32.26
N SER A 172 10.84 17.83 32.38
CA SER A 172 12.10 18.20 31.75
C SER A 172 13.31 17.43 32.30
N GLU A 173 13.24 16.91 33.54
CA GLU A 173 14.32 16.10 34.14
C GLU A 173 14.41 14.73 33.48
N LYS A 174 13.27 14.15 33.09
CA LYS A 174 13.20 12.84 32.44
C LYS A 174 13.11 12.89 30.93
N GLN A 175 12.96 14.09 30.35
CA GLN A 175 12.71 14.28 28.92
C GLN A 175 11.45 13.55 28.45
N GLU A 176 10.38 13.65 29.25
CA GLU A 176 9.11 12.97 29.02
C GLU A 176 7.95 13.98 29.02
N LEU A 177 6.93 13.70 28.22
CA LEU A 177 5.67 14.42 28.19
C LEU A 177 4.55 13.50 28.68
N LYS A 178 3.92 13.89 29.78
CA LYS A 178 2.71 13.24 30.28
C LYS A 178 1.50 13.88 29.61
N ILE A 179 0.72 13.10 28.88
CA ILE A 179 -0.44 13.58 28.11
C ILE A 179 -1.69 12.90 28.66
N ARG A 180 -2.72 13.69 28.95
CA ARG A 180 -4.05 13.22 29.39
C ARG A 180 -5.09 13.52 28.32
N PHE A 181 -5.80 12.47 27.90
CA PHE A 181 -6.91 12.55 26.96
C PHE A 181 -8.22 12.45 27.74
N GLU A 182 -9.20 13.29 27.42
CA GLU A 182 -10.52 13.34 28.06
C GLU A 182 -11.63 13.34 27.00
N GLY A 183 -12.69 12.57 27.22
CA GLY A 183 -13.69 12.28 26.20
C GLY A 183 -14.81 11.36 26.68
N GLU A 184 -15.49 10.70 25.74
CA GLU A 184 -16.46 9.63 26.02
C GLU A 184 -16.11 8.40 25.19
N ASN A 185 -16.42 7.20 25.70
CA ASN A 185 -16.15 5.90 25.06
C ASN A 185 -14.67 5.67 24.70
N LEU A 186 -13.74 6.17 25.52
CA LEU A 186 -12.30 5.94 25.41
C LEU A 186 -11.92 4.53 25.90
N ILE A 187 -12.49 3.51 25.25
CA ILE A 187 -12.29 2.11 25.60
C ILE A 187 -11.10 1.58 24.78
N PRO A 188 -10.02 1.06 25.40
CA PRO A 188 -8.74 0.83 24.73
C PRO A 188 -8.74 -0.25 23.62
N CYS A 189 -9.87 -0.91 23.37
CA CYS A 189 -9.97 -2.03 22.45
C CYS A 189 -9.95 -1.58 20.99
N GLY A 190 -8.76 -1.59 20.39
CA GLY A 190 -8.53 -1.19 19.01
C GLY A 190 -8.46 0.32 18.79
N LEU A 191 -8.27 1.11 19.85
CA LEU A 191 -8.02 2.54 19.76
C LEU A 191 -6.52 2.83 19.68
N ILE A 192 -6.16 3.78 18.82
CA ILE A 192 -4.79 4.26 18.64
C ILE A 192 -4.81 5.76 18.90
N PHE A 193 -3.94 6.26 19.78
CA PHE A 193 -3.70 7.70 19.88
C PHE A 193 -2.62 8.10 18.88
N GLU A 194 -2.84 9.23 18.22
CA GLU A 194 -1.91 9.81 17.26
C GLU A 194 -1.54 11.21 17.71
N LEU A 195 -0.23 11.47 17.80
CA LEU A 195 0.36 12.78 18.05
C LEU A 195 1.09 13.19 16.78
N PHE A 196 0.77 14.33 16.21
CA PHE A 196 1.28 14.72 14.90
C PHE A 196 1.63 16.21 14.86
N ASN A 197 2.57 16.56 14.00
CA ASN A 197 2.92 17.94 13.74
C ASN A 197 1.74 18.65 13.06
N HIS A 198 1.28 19.76 13.66
CA HIS A 198 0.16 20.56 13.19
C HIS A 198 0.32 20.97 11.71
N ASP A 199 1.53 21.37 11.32
CA ASP A 199 1.83 21.85 9.97
C ASP A 199 2.19 20.70 9.01
N ASN A 200 2.59 19.53 9.52
CA ASN A 200 2.94 18.35 8.75
C ASN A 200 2.43 17.05 9.40
N PRO A 201 1.16 16.66 9.20
CA PRO A 201 0.57 15.48 9.85
C PRO A 201 1.24 14.13 9.52
N ASN A 202 2.18 14.09 8.56
CA ASN A 202 2.98 12.90 8.25
C ASN A 202 4.11 12.67 9.27
N GLU A 203 4.56 13.70 9.97
CA GLU A 203 5.43 13.58 11.14
C GLU A 203 4.58 13.30 12.35
N LYS A 204 4.56 12.03 12.76
CA LYS A 204 3.66 11.57 13.79
C LYS A 204 4.21 10.43 14.61
N TYR A 205 3.67 10.34 15.81
CA TYR A 205 3.83 9.24 16.72
C TYR A 205 2.45 8.59 16.93
N GLN A 206 2.40 7.27 16.87
CA GLN A 206 1.19 6.50 17.14
C GLN A 206 1.46 5.48 18.24
N GLY A 207 0.50 5.29 19.12
CA GLY A 207 0.54 4.25 20.13
C GLY A 207 -0.85 3.70 20.43
N SER A 208 -0.91 2.45 20.87
CA SER A 208 -2.16 1.87 21.38
C SER A 208 -2.57 2.57 22.67
N VAL A 209 -3.87 2.81 22.84
CA VAL A 209 -4.39 3.37 24.11
C VAL A 209 -4.14 2.35 25.23
N PRO A 210 -3.38 2.71 26.28
CA PRO A 210 -3.05 1.78 27.34
C PRO A 210 -4.24 1.58 28.29
N TYR A 211 -4.24 0.44 28.98
CA TYR A 211 -5.06 0.25 30.17
C TYR A 211 -4.19 0.34 31.41
N ILE A 212 -4.46 1.35 32.24
CA ILE A 212 -3.79 1.55 33.52
C ILE A 212 -4.87 1.55 34.60
N GLU A 213 -4.91 0.48 35.39
CA GLU A 213 -5.89 0.29 36.47
C GLU A 213 -5.89 1.49 37.44
N GLY A 214 -7.09 2.02 37.74
CA GLY A 214 -7.26 3.17 38.65
C GLY A 214 -6.77 4.53 38.10
N VAL A 215 -6.20 4.58 36.89
CA VAL A 215 -5.74 5.80 36.22
C VAL A 215 -6.54 6.09 34.95
N SER A 216 -6.94 5.05 34.22
CA SER A 216 -7.72 5.16 32.98
C SER A 216 -9.12 4.61 33.15
N ASN A 217 -10.11 5.31 32.61
CA ASN A 217 -11.52 4.90 32.55
C ASN A 217 -12.11 5.25 31.17
N GLU A 218 -13.39 4.96 30.94
CA GLU A 218 -14.05 5.22 29.64
C GLU A 218 -14.11 6.71 29.22
N ASN A 219 -13.76 7.64 30.11
CA ASN A 219 -13.77 9.07 29.83
C ASN A 219 -12.38 9.71 29.86
N GLU A 220 -11.35 9.00 30.34
CA GLU A 220 -9.99 9.54 30.37
C GLU A 220 -8.91 8.47 30.42
N PHE A 221 -7.76 8.76 29.82
CA PHE A 221 -6.54 7.99 29.99
C PHE A 221 -5.30 8.88 29.91
N GLU A 222 -4.18 8.37 30.40
CA GLU A 222 -2.89 9.07 30.39
C GLU A 222 -1.82 8.23 29.67
N VAL A 223 -0.95 8.91 28.92
CA VAL A 223 0.24 8.33 28.29
C VAL A 223 1.47 9.16 28.65
N ILE A 224 2.62 8.49 28.75
CA ILE A 224 3.91 9.14 28.95
C ILE A 224 4.76 8.84 27.72
N ILE A 225 5.16 9.90 27.02
CA ILE A 225 5.91 9.80 25.76
C ILE A 225 7.24 10.51 25.94
N SER A 226 8.34 9.86 25.56
CA SER A 226 9.65 10.53 25.53
C SER A 226 9.65 11.64 24.47
N LEU A 227 10.15 12.82 24.84
CA LEU A 227 10.12 14.02 23.98
C LEU A 227 10.83 13.81 22.63
N ASN A 228 11.83 12.91 22.58
CA ASN A 228 12.57 12.56 21.37
C ASN A 228 11.76 11.73 20.35
N LEU A 229 10.63 11.13 20.76
CA LEU A 229 9.73 10.39 19.88
C LEU A 229 8.68 11.31 19.22
N LEU A 230 8.55 12.54 19.71
CA LEU A 230 7.62 13.52 19.18
C LEU A 230 8.26 14.30 18.02
N PRO A 231 7.43 14.88 17.12
CA PRO A 231 7.91 15.85 16.15
C PRO A 231 8.68 16.99 16.85
N GLN A 232 9.87 17.28 16.35
CA GLN A 232 10.75 18.30 16.94
C GLN A 232 10.42 19.69 16.36
N ASP A 233 10.60 20.74 17.18
CA ASP A 233 10.45 22.14 16.78
C ASP A 233 9.06 22.50 16.18
N ALA A 234 8.00 21.84 16.66
CA ALA A 234 6.66 21.92 16.09
C ALA A 234 5.56 22.09 17.14
N PHE A 235 4.42 22.64 16.72
CA PHE A 235 3.15 22.46 17.44
C PHE A 235 2.66 21.04 17.20
N ILE A 236 2.40 20.31 18.28
CA ILE A 236 1.94 18.92 18.24
C ILE A 236 0.47 18.91 18.60
N ASP A 237 -0.34 18.38 17.69
CA ASP A 237 -1.74 18.08 17.91
C ASP A 237 -1.94 16.59 18.17
N GLY A 238 -3.01 16.25 18.88
CA GLY A 238 -3.35 14.88 19.25
C GLY A 238 -4.78 14.53 18.85
N ARG A 239 -5.01 13.28 18.43
CA ARG A 239 -6.34 12.71 18.16
C ARG A 239 -6.37 11.20 18.44
N ILE A 240 -7.56 10.60 18.38
CA ILE A 240 -7.77 9.15 18.49
C ILE A 240 -8.24 8.59 17.15
N LEU A 241 -7.61 7.50 16.71
CA LEU A 241 -7.98 6.70 15.54
C LEU A 241 -8.74 5.46 15.99
N TYR A 242 -9.77 5.06 15.23
CA TYR A 242 -10.63 3.93 15.55
C TYR A 242 -11.26 3.31 14.29
N GLY A 243 -11.52 2.01 14.36
CA GLY A 243 -12.17 1.26 13.27
C GLY A 243 -11.44 1.36 11.92
N ASN A 244 -12.21 1.35 10.83
CA ASN A 244 -11.75 1.41 9.44
C ASN A 244 -11.45 2.85 9.00
N GLY A 245 -10.51 3.51 9.67
CA GLY A 245 -10.04 4.85 9.32
C GLY A 245 -10.85 6.00 9.92
N GLY A 246 -11.62 5.74 10.99
CA GLY A 246 -12.24 6.79 11.80
C GLY A 246 -11.21 7.58 12.60
N SER A 247 -11.46 8.87 12.78
CA SER A 247 -10.64 9.74 13.63
C SER A 247 -11.50 10.74 14.38
N THR A 248 -11.15 11.03 15.63
CA THR A 248 -11.75 12.14 16.38
C THR A 248 -11.24 13.49 15.88
N ASP A 249 -11.85 14.57 16.37
CA ASP A 249 -11.26 15.91 16.30
C ASP A 249 -9.87 15.93 16.96
N SER A 250 -9.03 16.86 16.53
CA SER A 250 -7.68 17.06 17.06
C SER A 250 -7.61 18.24 18.02
N PHE A 251 -6.71 18.14 19.01
CA PHE A 251 -6.45 19.20 19.99
C PHE A 251 -4.96 19.41 20.14
N THR A 252 -4.54 20.67 20.25
CA THR A 252 -3.13 21.01 20.51
C THR A 252 -2.68 20.50 21.87
N VAL A 253 -1.58 19.75 21.86
CA VAL A 253 -1.04 19.02 23.00
C VAL A 253 0.16 19.74 23.58
N TYR A 254 1.14 20.08 22.75
CA TYR A 254 2.44 20.56 23.20
C TYR A 254 3.14 21.34 22.08
N GLN A 255 4.02 22.28 22.45
CA GLN A 255 4.92 22.92 21.49
C GLN A 255 6.35 22.46 21.80
N SER A 256 6.90 21.63 20.91
CA SER A 256 8.29 21.23 20.98
C SER A 256 9.18 22.38 20.53
N GLY A 257 10.22 22.71 21.30
CA GLY A 257 11.23 23.72 20.92
C GLY A 257 10.89 25.20 21.18
N ALA A 258 9.91 25.52 22.04
CA ALA A 258 9.69 26.91 22.45
C ALA A 258 10.85 27.40 23.34
N CYS A 259 11.60 28.40 22.85
CA CYS A 259 12.67 29.04 23.60
C CYS A 259 12.16 29.55 24.96
N ALA A 260 12.81 29.15 26.05
CA ALA A 260 12.55 29.71 27.36
C ALA A 260 12.79 31.24 27.33
N ASP A 261 11.84 31.99 27.89
CA ASP A 261 11.95 33.45 28.03
C ASP A 261 13.28 33.84 28.71
N GLY A 262 14.12 34.59 28.00
CA GLY A 262 15.24 35.32 28.60
C GLY A 262 16.66 35.03 28.11
N GLN A 263 16.86 34.35 26.96
CA GLN A 263 18.19 34.27 26.33
C GLN A 263 18.20 34.84 24.91
N ASP A 264 19.00 35.91 24.74
CA ASP A 264 19.32 36.66 23.51
C ASP A 264 20.63 36.10 22.88
N PRO A 265 21.02 36.43 21.62
CA PRO A 265 20.40 36.09 20.34
C PRO A 265 21.26 35.16 19.45
N ASP A 266 22.26 34.43 19.97
CA ASP A 266 23.19 33.63 19.15
C ASP A 266 23.19 32.12 19.43
N GLY A 267 22.25 31.62 20.25
CA GLY A 267 22.19 30.21 20.66
C GLY A 267 20.98 29.41 20.19
N CYS A 268 19.89 30.10 19.81
CA CYS A 268 18.67 29.47 19.30
C CYS A 268 18.46 29.89 17.85
N LYS A 269 18.84 29.03 16.91
CA LYS A 269 18.41 29.19 15.52
C LYS A 269 16.94 28.81 15.42
N CYS A 270 16.07 29.77 15.69
CA CYS A 270 14.65 29.67 15.39
C CYS A 270 14.45 29.31 13.90
N TYR A 271 13.97 28.10 13.63
CA TYR A 271 13.53 27.64 12.31
C TYR A 271 12.45 28.56 11.71
N SER A 272 11.64 29.23 12.55
CA SER A 272 10.66 30.23 12.12
C SER A 272 11.27 31.52 11.55
N SER A 273 12.52 31.85 11.90
CA SER A 273 13.20 33.05 11.37
C SER A 273 13.77 32.86 9.97
N LEU A 274 13.85 31.61 9.48
CA LEU A 274 14.45 31.27 8.20
C LEU A 274 13.44 31.38 7.05
N ILE A 275 12.16 31.08 7.28
CA ILE A 275 11.10 31.05 6.24
C ILE A 275 10.96 32.39 5.49
N HIS A 276 11.38 33.51 6.10
CA HIS A 276 11.33 34.84 5.51
C HIS A 276 12.69 35.40 5.05
N LYS A 277 13.79 34.67 5.25
CA LYS A 277 15.14 35.11 4.84
C LYS A 277 15.41 34.73 3.40
N SER A 278 15.98 35.66 2.65
CA SER A 278 16.39 35.43 1.26
C SER A 278 17.61 34.49 1.18
N GLU A 279 17.88 33.95 -0.01
CA GLU A 279 19.06 33.11 -0.27
C GLU A 279 20.39 33.86 -0.02
N GLU A 280 20.39 35.18 -0.17
CA GLU A 280 21.55 36.05 0.12
C GLU A 280 21.79 36.24 1.63
N GLU A 281 20.73 36.18 2.45
CA GLU A 281 20.81 36.33 3.91
C GLU A 281 21.13 35.01 4.62
N CYS A 282 20.77 33.88 4.01
CA CYS A 282 21.10 32.54 4.48
C CYS A 282 21.21 31.57 3.28
N PRO A 283 22.42 31.11 2.91
CA PRO A 283 22.58 30.17 1.81
C PRO A 283 21.80 28.87 2.05
N CYS A 284 21.29 28.24 0.99
CA CYS A 284 20.63 26.94 1.09
C CYS A 284 21.65 25.81 1.34
N PRO A 285 21.30 24.80 2.15
CA PRO A 285 22.12 23.61 2.31
C PRO A 285 22.38 22.93 0.96
N THR A 286 23.58 22.39 0.77
CA THR A 286 23.97 21.69 -0.47
C THR A 286 23.91 20.17 -0.34
N ASP A 287 23.79 19.68 0.90
CA ASP A 287 23.54 18.28 1.22
C ASP A 287 22.03 17.97 1.10
N ALA A 288 21.71 16.78 0.56
CA ALA A 288 20.32 16.40 0.27
C ALA A 288 19.51 16.15 1.56
N ASP A 289 20.11 15.55 2.59
CA ASP A 289 19.44 15.26 3.86
C ASP A 289 19.27 16.54 4.68
N GLU A 290 20.24 17.44 4.64
CA GLU A 290 20.13 18.76 5.28
C GLU A 290 19.12 19.67 4.59
N LEU A 291 19.01 19.62 3.26
CA LEU A 291 18.02 20.39 2.53
C LEU A 291 16.59 19.84 2.69
N LEU A 292 16.42 18.53 2.79
CA LEU A 292 15.13 17.92 3.15
C LEU A 292 14.62 18.39 4.53
N ARG A 293 15.56 18.79 5.39
CA ARG A 293 15.31 19.36 6.72
C ARG A 293 15.26 20.89 6.74
N ASP A 294 15.56 21.58 5.63
CA ASP A 294 15.47 23.05 5.56
C ASP A 294 14.00 23.48 5.42
N PRO A 295 13.47 24.32 6.33
CA PRO A 295 12.07 24.74 6.32
C PRO A 295 11.72 25.63 5.10
N ARG A 296 12.72 26.12 4.37
CA ARG A 296 12.55 26.91 3.15
C ARG A 296 12.50 26.06 1.88
N LYS A 297 12.65 24.73 1.97
CA LYS A 297 12.77 23.84 0.80
C LYS A 297 11.66 24.00 -0.24
N ASP A 298 10.45 24.26 0.23
CA ASP A 298 9.25 24.38 -0.63
C ASP A 298 9.00 25.82 -1.12
N LEU A 299 9.74 26.81 -0.59
CA LEU A 299 9.47 28.24 -0.80
C LEU A 299 10.64 28.99 -1.45
N VAL A 300 11.84 28.92 -0.86
CA VAL A 300 13.03 29.69 -1.28
C VAL A 300 14.17 28.75 -1.68
N CYS A 301 14.44 27.73 -0.85
CA CYS A 301 15.50 26.76 -1.09
C CYS A 301 15.02 25.62 -1.99
N LYS A 302 14.67 25.98 -3.23
CA LYS A 302 14.40 24.98 -4.26
C LYS A 302 15.69 24.27 -4.59
N GLN A 303 15.68 22.96 -4.48
CA GLN A 303 16.85 22.12 -4.69
C GLN A 303 17.33 22.21 -6.14
N GLU A 304 18.23 23.13 -6.51
CA GLU A 304 18.95 22.98 -7.78
C GLU A 304 19.94 21.82 -7.62
N TRP A 305 19.43 20.57 -7.72
CA TRP A 305 20.19 19.33 -7.51
C TRP A 305 21.48 19.33 -8.34
N ASN A 306 21.40 19.84 -9.57
CA ASN A 306 22.54 20.16 -10.40
C ASN A 306 22.13 21.12 -11.53
N GLU A 307 23.09 21.55 -12.35
CA GLU A 307 22.87 22.41 -13.53
C GLU A 307 21.84 21.85 -14.53
N LYS A 308 21.55 20.54 -14.46
CA LYS A 308 20.59 19.83 -15.31
C LYS A 308 19.24 19.57 -14.63
N ASN A 309 19.05 19.98 -13.38
CA ASN A 309 17.82 19.80 -12.59
C ASN A 309 17.44 18.30 -12.49
N GLU A 310 18.44 17.46 -12.24
CA GLU A 310 18.30 16.01 -12.11
C GLU A 310 18.30 15.59 -10.64
N VAL A 311 17.32 14.80 -10.20
CA VAL A 311 17.34 14.14 -8.88
C VAL A 311 17.96 12.75 -9.00
N PHE A 312 18.84 12.38 -8.07
CA PHE A 312 19.49 11.07 -8.05
C PHE A 312 18.78 10.13 -7.07
N VAL A 313 18.53 8.89 -7.51
CA VAL A 313 17.90 7.83 -6.70
C VAL A 313 18.74 6.55 -6.72
N GLY A 314 18.85 5.85 -5.58
CA GLY A 314 19.62 4.60 -5.43
C GLY A 314 19.38 3.93 -4.07
N ASP A 315 19.82 2.69 -3.89
CA ASP A 315 19.57 1.78 -2.76
C ASP A 315 20.05 2.20 -1.35
N GLY A 316 20.26 3.47 -1.04
CA GLY A 316 20.56 4.00 0.31
C GLY A 316 21.89 3.53 0.96
N ASN A 317 22.51 2.48 0.44
CA ASN A 317 23.76 1.88 0.93
C ASN A 317 25.03 2.56 0.37
N LEU A 318 24.90 3.77 -0.17
CA LEU A 318 25.98 4.54 -0.78
C LEU A 318 26.57 5.49 0.24
N PHE A 319 27.76 5.18 0.74
CA PHE A 319 28.52 6.09 1.60
C PHE A 319 29.43 6.97 0.73
N MET A 320 29.24 8.28 0.81
CA MET A 320 30.13 9.26 0.20
C MET A 320 31.19 9.67 1.24
N GLU A 321 32.47 9.43 0.96
CA GLU A 321 33.55 10.00 1.78
C GLU A 321 33.64 11.52 1.53
N GLU A 322 33.60 12.32 2.60
CA GLU A 322 33.51 13.80 2.62
C GLU A 322 34.59 14.54 1.79
N GLU A 323 35.65 13.87 1.33
CA GLU A 323 36.86 14.54 0.81
C GLU A 323 37.31 14.15 -0.61
N THR A 324 36.49 13.50 -1.44
CA THR A 324 36.92 13.25 -2.84
C THR A 324 36.33 14.26 -3.83
N GLN A 325 37.19 14.94 -4.59
CA GLN A 325 36.80 15.70 -5.79
C GLN A 325 36.24 14.80 -6.92
N ASN A 326 36.11 13.49 -6.66
CA ASN A 326 35.69 12.51 -7.63
C ASN A 326 34.17 12.41 -7.60
N TRP A 327 33.56 12.62 -8.76
CA TRP A 327 32.14 12.39 -9.01
C TRP A 327 31.83 10.89 -9.05
N GLU A 328 32.42 10.05 -8.22
CA GLU A 328 32.33 8.59 -8.33
C GLU A 328 31.68 8.06 -7.05
N VAL A 329 30.45 7.55 -7.15
CA VAL A 329 29.80 6.92 -5.99
C VAL A 329 30.35 5.50 -5.85
N ARG A 330 30.75 5.10 -4.64
CA ARG A 330 31.24 3.75 -4.34
C ARG A 330 30.21 3.04 -3.48
N SER A 331 29.83 1.83 -3.87
CA SER A 331 28.94 0.99 -3.06
C SER A 331 29.74 0.24 -1.98
N SER A 332 29.05 -0.45 -1.07
CA SER A 332 29.57 -1.27 0.05
C SER A 332 30.53 -2.40 -0.34
N SER A 333 30.81 -2.59 -1.64
CA SER A 333 31.67 -3.62 -2.22
C SER A 333 32.87 -3.06 -3.01
N ASP A 334 33.24 -1.79 -2.84
CA ASP A 334 34.37 -1.10 -3.48
C ASP A 334 34.30 -0.97 -5.03
N SER A 335 33.12 -1.11 -5.62
CA SER A 335 32.92 -0.89 -7.07
C SER A 335 32.31 0.48 -7.36
N ILE A 336 32.73 1.12 -8.46
CA ILE A 336 32.33 2.48 -8.87
C ILE A 336 30.96 2.44 -9.57
N TYR A 337 30.00 3.23 -9.08
CA TYR A 337 28.63 3.32 -9.59
C TYR A 337 28.24 4.78 -9.81
N GLY A 338 27.85 5.11 -11.04
CA GLY A 338 27.31 6.42 -11.37
C GLY A 338 28.21 7.59 -10.97
N ARG A 339 27.60 8.76 -10.91
CA ARG A 339 28.20 10.03 -10.56
C ARG A 339 27.23 10.88 -9.76
N SER A 340 27.51 11.05 -8.48
CA SER A 340 26.80 12.02 -7.66
C SER A 340 27.78 12.72 -6.72
N LYS A 341 27.51 14.00 -6.46
CA LYS A 341 28.15 14.79 -5.40
C LYS A 341 27.31 14.81 -4.11
N GLN A 342 26.14 14.21 -4.14
CA GLN A 342 25.13 14.21 -3.07
C GLN A 342 24.65 12.79 -2.81
N THR A 343 24.20 12.51 -1.59
CA THR A 343 23.55 11.25 -1.23
C THR A 343 22.29 11.06 -2.08
N PRO A 344 22.16 9.96 -2.85
CA PRO A 344 20.95 9.69 -3.63
C PRO A 344 19.76 9.36 -2.72
N LEU A 345 18.55 9.70 -3.17
CA LEU A 345 17.32 9.30 -2.48
C LEU A 345 17.11 7.78 -2.59
N ASP A 346 16.60 7.17 -1.53
CA ASP A 346 16.48 5.71 -1.36
C ASP A 346 15.43 5.03 -2.25
N SER A 347 14.51 5.80 -2.84
CA SER A 347 13.41 5.26 -3.64
C SER A 347 13.00 6.18 -4.81
N LEU A 348 12.31 5.59 -5.81
CA LEU A 348 11.69 6.36 -6.88
C LEU A 348 10.53 7.23 -6.37
N GLU A 349 9.83 6.81 -5.32
CA GLU A 349 8.74 7.59 -4.70
C GLU A 349 9.30 8.87 -4.07
N SER A 350 10.39 8.77 -3.32
CA SER A 350 11.16 9.91 -2.81
C SER A 350 11.60 10.83 -3.96
N GLY A 351 12.05 10.25 -5.08
CA GLY A 351 12.37 11.00 -6.30
C GLY A 351 11.19 11.77 -6.89
N LEU A 352 9.99 11.19 -6.91
CA LEU A 352 8.76 11.87 -7.36
C LEU A 352 8.25 12.90 -6.36
N LEU A 353 8.56 12.74 -5.07
CA LEU A 353 8.12 13.65 -4.00
C LEU A 353 9.07 14.85 -3.81
N HIS A 354 10.35 14.69 -4.12
CA HIS A 354 11.38 15.73 -3.88
C HIS A 354 12.11 16.19 -5.14
N GLY A 355 11.88 15.53 -6.28
CA GLY A 355 12.46 15.93 -7.56
C GLY A 355 12.03 17.34 -7.98
N VAL A 356 12.92 18.02 -8.69
CA VAL A 356 12.64 19.34 -9.28
C VAL A 356 11.81 19.19 -10.54
N ILE A 357 10.79 20.02 -10.61
CA ILE A 357 9.98 20.21 -11.81
C ILE A 357 10.45 21.50 -12.48
N LYS A 358 10.94 21.38 -13.71
CA LYS A 358 11.33 22.52 -14.53
C LYS A 358 10.71 22.38 -15.91
N SER A 359 10.03 23.42 -16.36
CA SER A 359 9.33 23.40 -17.65
C SER A 359 8.35 22.23 -17.79
N ASN A 360 7.64 21.91 -16.71
CA ASN A 360 6.67 20.79 -16.59
C ASN A 360 7.31 19.39 -16.69
N GLU A 361 8.64 19.29 -16.61
CA GLU A 361 9.39 18.03 -16.67
C GLU A 361 10.16 17.80 -15.36
N MET A 362 10.13 16.54 -14.89
CA MET A 362 10.95 16.04 -13.80
C MET A 362 11.96 15.03 -14.33
N ASN A 363 13.24 15.16 -13.93
CA ASN A 363 14.32 14.29 -14.37
C ASN A 363 14.89 13.47 -13.21
N ILE A 364 14.67 12.16 -13.22
CA ILE A 364 15.17 11.21 -12.22
C ILE A 364 16.29 10.36 -12.82
N ILE A 365 17.41 10.28 -12.09
CA ILE A 365 18.61 9.54 -12.43
C ILE A 365 18.80 8.39 -11.45
N VAL A 366 18.70 7.16 -11.95
CA VAL A 366 18.94 5.95 -11.15
C VAL A 366 20.43 5.64 -11.14
N VAL A 367 21.08 5.80 -9.98
CA VAL A 367 22.53 5.62 -9.84
C VAL A 367 22.94 4.23 -9.41
N THR A 368 22.05 3.45 -8.78
CA THR A 368 22.26 2.03 -8.44
C THR A 368 21.07 1.19 -8.87
N ALA A 369 20.62 0.23 -8.05
CA ALA A 369 19.43 -0.55 -8.29
C ALA A 369 18.35 -0.17 -7.28
N LEU A 370 17.08 -0.27 -7.68
CA LEU A 370 15.95 -0.02 -6.80
C LEU A 370 15.04 -1.24 -6.81
N ASP A 371 14.67 -1.72 -5.64
CA ASP A 371 13.68 -2.78 -5.50
C ASP A 371 12.29 -2.23 -5.17
N ASN A 372 11.31 -3.14 -5.16
CA ASN A 372 9.93 -2.84 -4.77
C ASN A 372 9.29 -1.66 -5.53
N VAL A 373 9.70 -1.43 -6.77
CA VAL A 373 9.19 -0.31 -7.57
C VAL A 373 7.72 -0.54 -7.90
N ASN A 374 6.89 0.41 -7.46
CA ASN A 374 5.46 0.48 -7.75
C ASN A 374 5.04 1.96 -7.64
N ILE A 375 5.06 2.67 -8.76
CA ILE A 375 4.77 4.10 -8.81
C ILE A 375 3.60 4.43 -9.73
N GLU A 376 2.81 5.42 -9.32
CA GLU A 376 1.78 6.05 -10.12
C GLU A 376 2.25 7.45 -10.54
N ILE A 377 2.31 7.72 -11.84
CA ILE A 377 2.85 8.99 -12.38
C ILE A 377 1.81 10.14 -12.32
N SER A 378 0.56 9.85 -12.00
CA SER A 378 -0.51 10.83 -11.80
C SER A 378 -0.72 11.16 -10.32
N THR A 379 0.33 11.60 -9.62
CA THR A 379 0.19 12.01 -8.21
C THR A 379 -0.45 13.40 -8.08
N GLU A 380 -1.06 13.67 -6.93
CA GLU A 380 -1.64 15.00 -6.61
C GLU A 380 -0.59 16.11 -6.72
N ARG A 381 0.64 15.86 -6.27
CA ARG A 381 1.77 16.80 -6.38
C ARG A 381 2.11 17.12 -7.83
N LEU A 382 2.31 16.10 -8.68
CA LEU A 382 2.67 16.33 -10.08
C LEU A 382 1.58 17.14 -10.79
N THR A 383 0.32 16.91 -10.42
CA THR A 383 -0.82 17.68 -10.94
C THR A 383 -0.83 19.13 -10.42
N SER A 384 -0.61 19.35 -9.12
CA SER A 384 -0.64 20.69 -8.51
C SER A 384 0.53 21.57 -8.97
N GLU A 385 1.70 20.97 -9.21
CA GLU A 385 2.89 21.66 -9.71
C GLU A 385 2.97 21.69 -11.26
N ASN A 386 1.92 21.26 -11.95
CA ASN A 386 1.81 21.27 -13.42
C ASN A 386 2.94 20.47 -14.13
N CYS A 387 3.41 19.39 -13.50
CA CYS A 387 4.34 18.44 -14.09
C CYS A 387 3.59 17.40 -14.91
N ASN A 388 3.85 17.35 -16.21
CA ASN A 388 3.21 16.41 -17.13
C ASN A 388 4.19 15.41 -17.75
N ILE A 389 5.49 15.56 -17.54
CA ILE A 389 6.53 14.67 -18.05
C ILE A 389 7.44 14.21 -16.91
N VAL A 390 7.50 12.90 -16.69
CA VAL A 390 8.49 12.29 -15.81
C VAL A 390 9.49 11.51 -16.66
N ARG A 391 10.76 11.87 -16.57
CA ARG A 391 11.86 11.19 -17.25
C ARG A 391 12.70 10.42 -16.23
N ILE A 392 12.84 9.12 -16.43
CA ILE A 392 13.68 8.25 -15.61
C ILE A 392 14.75 7.63 -16.50
N ARG A 393 16.01 7.79 -16.10
CA ARG A 393 17.15 7.21 -16.80
C ARG A 393 18.19 6.70 -15.84
N ARG A 394 19.05 5.79 -16.29
CA ARG A 394 20.23 5.42 -15.49
C ARG A 394 21.30 6.50 -15.60
N ASP A 395 22.15 6.57 -14.58
CA ASP A 395 23.43 7.25 -14.72
C ASP A 395 24.46 6.38 -15.45
N TYR A 396 25.50 7.02 -15.98
CA TYR A 396 26.71 6.37 -16.47
C TYR A 396 27.95 7.13 -16.01
N SER A 397 28.99 6.38 -15.61
CA SER A 397 30.35 6.90 -15.44
C SER A 397 31.23 6.35 -16.55
N GLU A 398 31.92 7.24 -17.28
CA GLU A 398 33.02 6.87 -18.16
C GLU A 398 34.32 7.00 -17.37
N SER A 399 34.72 5.93 -16.65
CA SER A 399 36.02 5.92 -16.00
C SER A 399 37.12 5.80 -17.06
N LEU A 400 38.07 6.74 -17.06
CA LEU A 400 39.27 6.71 -17.91
C LEU A 400 40.22 5.57 -17.53
N THR A 401 40.10 5.04 -16.31
CA THR A 401 41.01 4.02 -15.73
C THR A 401 40.46 2.60 -15.90
N TYR A 402 39.14 2.44 -15.86
CA TYR A 402 38.44 1.16 -16.07
C TYR A 402 37.28 1.39 -17.05
N PRO A 403 37.44 1.11 -18.36
CA PRO A 403 36.37 1.30 -19.35
C PRO A 403 35.33 0.19 -19.25
N ILE A 404 34.81 -0.06 -18.05
CA ILE A 404 33.78 -1.04 -17.79
C ILE A 404 32.48 -0.28 -17.60
N ARG A 405 31.55 -0.42 -18.55
CA ARG A 405 30.14 -0.07 -18.35
C ARG A 405 29.53 -1.07 -17.35
N ILE A 406 29.87 -0.96 -16.07
CA ILE A 406 29.20 -1.73 -15.01
C ILE A 406 27.85 -1.05 -14.81
N THR A 407 26.78 -1.75 -15.17
CA THR A 407 25.44 -1.16 -15.33
C THR A 407 24.80 -0.78 -13.99
N SER A 408 24.71 0.52 -13.71
CA SER A 408 23.73 1.15 -12.81
C SER A 408 22.35 1.25 -13.49
N GLY A 409 21.29 1.45 -12.71
CA GLY A 409 19.95 1.74 -13.18
C GLY A 409 19.09 0.51 -13.49
N ARG A 410 18.93 -0.38 -12.52
CA ARG A 410 17.96 -1.49 -12.58
C ARG A 410 16.79 -1.23 -11.65
N LEU A 411 15.60 -1.49 -12.13
CA LEU A 411 14.35 -1.33 -11.39
C LEU A 411 13.72 -2.71 -11.24
N PHE A 412 13.53 -3.17 -10.00
CA PHE A 412 12.89 -4.44 -9.71
C PHE A 412 11.44 -4.23 -9.29
N SER A 413 10.55 -5.07 -9.80
CA SER A 413 9.17 -5.10 -9.35
C SER A 413 9.09 -5.51 -7.88
N THR A 414 7.96 -5.21 -7.24
CA THR A 414 7.55 -5.94 -6.04
C THR A 414 7.59 -7.46 -6.31
N PRO A 415 8.00 -8.30 -5.35
CA PRO A 415 8.02 -9.76 -5.51
C PRO A 415 6.67 -10.32 -5.98
N GLY A 416 6.68 -11.17 -6.99
CA GLY A 416 5.48 -11.69 -7.66
C GLY A 416 4.80 -10.70 -8.61
N ALA A 417 5.33 -9.47 -8.74
CA ALA A 417 4.75 -8.37 -9.51
C ALA A 417 3.24 -8.17 -9.22
N VAL A 418 2.87 -8.18 -7.94
CA VAL A 418 1.47 -8.07 -7.50
C VAL A 418 0.82 -6.74 -7.88
N LYS A 419 1.65 -5.70 -8.11
CA LYS A 419 1.26 -4.39 -8.63
C LYS A 419 2.12 -4.00 -9.83
N PRO A 420 1.61 -3.16 -10.75
CA PRO A 420 2.44 -2.57 -11.80
C PRO A 420 3.63 -1.80 -11.23
N MET A 421 4.78 -1.82 -11.92
CA MET A 421 5.89 -0.94 -11.56
C MET A 421 5.60 0.51 -11.90
N PHE A 422 4.93 0.74 -13.03
CA PHE A 422 4.55 2.05 -13.51
C PHE A 422 3.09 2.04 -13.93
N LYS A 423 2.28 2.84 -13.27
CA LYS A 423 0.92 3.19 -13.71
C LYS A 423 0.92 4.64 -14.21
N VAL A 424 0.53 4.84 -15.46
CA VAL A 424 0.56 6.16 -16.11
C VAL A 424 -0.83 6.49 -16.65
N GLU A 425 -1.47 7.49 -16.07
CA GLU A 425 -2.79 7.98 -16.46
C GLU A 425 -2.70 9.45 -16.86
N GLY A 426 -3.06 9.80 -18.10
CA GLY A 426 -3.07 11.19 -18.58
C GLY A 426 -1.71 11.91 -18.70
N SER A 427 -0.64 11.34 -18.15
CA SER A 427 0.71 11.92 -18.08
C SER A 427 1.69 11.31 -19.09
N THR A 428 2.89 11.89 -19.18
CA THR A 428 4.00 11.38 -20.01
C THR A 428 5.08 10.72 -19.14
N LEU A 429 5.44 9.47 -19.47
CA LEU A 429 6.57 8.76 -18.87
C LEU A 429 7.64 8.50 -19.94
N ILE A 430 8.89 8.88 -19.65
CA ILE A 430 10.05 8.60 -20.50
C ILE A 430 11.03 7.73 -19.72
N LEU A 431 11.14 6.44 -20.08
CA LEU A 431 12.13 5.51 -19.55
C LEU A 431 13.28 5.36 -20.55
N SER A 432 14.52 5.61 -20.12
CA SER A 432 15.68 5.44 -21.02
C SER A 432 16.88 4.81 -20.35
N SER A 433 17.50 3.83 -21.01
CA SER A 433 18.72 3.14 -20.56
C SER A 433 18.62 2.44 -19.19
N VAL A 434 17.42 2.22 -18.65
CA VAL A 434 17.21 1.47 -17.39
C VAL A 434 16.82 0.03 -17.68
N ASP A 435 17.19 -0.91 -16.81
CA ASP A 435 16.69 -2.28 -16.88
C ASP A 435 15.42 -2.40 -16.03
N VAL A 436 14.38 -3.02 -16.56
CA VAL A 436 13.10 -3.27 -15.88
C VAL A 436 12.97 -4.78 -15.64
N VAL A 437 13.02 -5.19 -14.39
CA VAL A 437 13.15 -6.59 -14.01
C VAL A 437 12.00 -7.00 -13.10
N SER A 438 11.24 -8.00 -13.54
CA SER A 438 10.26 -8.63 -12.65
C SER A 438 10.95 -9.67 -11.76
N ILE A 439 10.56 -9.72 -10.49
CA ILE A 439 11.02 -10.72 -9.53
C ILE A 439 9.86 -11.65 -9.11
N GLY A 440 10.13 -12.94 -8.98
CA GLY A 440 9.19 -13.97 -8.53
C GLY A 440 8.78 -13.81 -7.06
N SER A 441 7.76 -14.57 -6.64
CA SER A 441 7.35 -14.59 -5.23
C SER A 441 8.24 -15.53 -4.43
N GLN A 442 8.47 -15.22 -3.15
CA GLN A 442 9.23 -16.10 -2.25
C GLN A 442 8.42 -17.35 -1.81
N SER A 443 7.10 -17.36 -2.04
CA SER A 443 6.14 -18.22 -1.33
C SER A 443 5.70 -19.51 -2.04
N GLY A 444 6.34 -19.94 -3.12
CA GLY A 444 6.06 -21.24 -3.77
C GLY A 444 4.65 -21.40 -4.38
N THR A 445 3.76 -20.42 -4.22
CA THR A 445 2.45 -20.36 -4.87
C THR A 445 2.59 -19.68 -6.23
N MET A 446 2.00 -20.26 -7.26
CA MET A 446 1.97 -19.67 -8.61
C MET A 446 1.15 -18.38 -8.59
N ILE A 447 1.82 -17.23 -8.42
CA ILE A 447 1.17 -15.92 -8.48
C ILE A 447 1.05 -15.49 -9.95
N GLN A 448 -0.15 -15.07 -10.35
CA GLN A 448 -0.35 -14.33 -11.58
C GLN A 448 -0.02 -12.85 -11.32
N GLY A 449 1.19 -12.43 -11.68
CA GLY A 449 1.63 -11.03 -11.58
C GLY A 449 0.90 -10.12 -12.58
N GLN A 450 0.83 -8.84 -12.25
CA GLN A 450 0.28 -7.78 -13.09
C GLN A 450 1.26 -7.39 -14.20
N SER A 451 0.85 -6.42 -15.03
CA SER A 451 1.72 -5.84 -16.07
C SER A 451 2.76 -4.90 -15.45
N LEU A 452 4.01 -4.89 -15.91
CA LEU A 452 5.05 -4.02 -15.31
C LEU A 452 4.80 -2.53 -15.61
N ILE A 453 4.43 -2.20 -16.85
CA ILE A 453 4.11 -0.84 -17.28
C ILE A 453 2.67 -0.83 -17.79
N VAL A 454 1.84 0.03 -17.22
CA VAL A 454 0.43 0.20 -17.60
C VAL A 454 0.19 1.66 -18.00
N GLY A 455 -0.24 1.87 -19.24
CA GLY A 455 -0.61 3.19 -19.77
C GLY A 455 -2.09 3.26 -20.14
N THR A 456 -2.81 4.20 -19.54
CA THR A 456 -4.25 4.41 -19.77
C THR A 456 -4.57 5.91 -19.94
N GLN A 457 -5.85 6.23 -20.22
CA GLN A 457 -6.39 7.59 -20.20
C GLN A 457 -5.60 8.61 -21.05
N GLY A 458 -5.14 8.23 -22.25
CA GLY A 458 -4.40 9.13 -23.14
C GLY A 458 -2.96 9.42 -22.73
N SER A 459 -2.38 8.60 -21.85
CA SER A 459 -0.98 8.69 -21.45
C SER A 459 -0.01 8.60 -22.64
N LYS A 460 1.22 9.10 -22.46
CA LYS A 460 2.31 9.00 -23.45
C LYS A 460 3.50 8.29 -22.82
N ILE A 461 3.85 7.13 -23.33
CA ILE A 461 4.97 6.33 -22.80
C ILE A 461 6.06 6.22 -23.86
N SER A 462 7.28 6.63 -23.52
CA SER A 462 8.47 6.49 -24.35
C SER A 462 9.49 5.61 -23.65
N ILE A 463 9.97 4.56 -24.31
CA ILE A 463 10.91 3.58 -23.73
C ILE A 463 12.08 3.42 -24.70
N SER A 464 13.31 3.71 -24.27
CA SER A 464 14.49 3.53 -25.13
C SER A 464 15.67 2.86 -24.43
N ASP A 465 16.37 1.96 -25.13
CA ASP A 465 17.59 1.31 -24.60
C ASP A 465 17.33 0.51 -23.31
N VAL A 466 16.14 -0.08 -23.17
CA VAL A 466 15.67 -0.78 -21.97
C VAL A 466 15.70 -2.29 -22.17
N LEU A 467 16.25 -3.01 -21.17
CA LEU A 467 16.08 -4.46 -21.02
C LEU A 467 14.85 -4.75 -20.15
N MET A 468 13.97 -5.63 -20.60
CA MET A 468 12.86 -6.19 -19.83
C MET A 468 13.06 -7.69 -19.65
N THR A 469 13.09 -8.18 -18.40
CA THR A 469 13.28 -9.61 -18.10
C THR A 469 12.57 -10.04 -16.80
N MET A 470 12.45 -11.34 -16.59
CA MET A 470 11.95 -11.96 -15.36
C MET A 470 13.07 -12.76 -14.66
N LEU A 471 13.09 -12.77 -13.33
CA LEU A 471 14.00 -13.54 -12.47
C LEU A 471 13.23 -14.10 -11.25
N GLU A 472 13.70 -15.21 -10.66
CA GLU A 472 13.02 -15.81 -9.49
C GLU A 472 13.23 -15.01 -8.21
N GLN A 473 14.46 -14.59 -7.98
CA GLN A 473 14.88 -13.90 -6.77
C GLN A 473 15.92 -12.84 -7.12
N ILE A 474 16.09 -11.88 -6.22
CA ILE A 474 17.20 -10.93 -6.26
C ILE A 474 18.43 -11.66 -5.72
N GLU A 475 19.28 -12.19 -6.59
CA GLU A 475 20.57 -12.74 -6.15
C GLU A 475 21.57 -11.59 -6.02
N GLY A 476 21.66 -11.04 -4.79
CA GLY A 476 22.60 -10.03 -4.32
C GLY A 476 22.61 -8.66 -5.03
N ILE A 477 23.43 -7.74 -4.52
CA ILE A 477 23.44 -6.30 -4.88
C ILE A 477 23.92 -6.02 -6.32
N PHE A 478 24.60 -6.99 -6.96
CA PHE A 478 25.26 -6.79 -8.26
C PHE A 478 25.01 -7.86 -9.33
N HIS A 479 24.41 -9.01 -9.02
CA HIS A 479 24.94 -10.21 -9.66
C HIS A 479 24.55 -10.38 -11.13
N SER A 480 25.57 -10.83 -11.86
CA SER A 480 25.49 -11.48 -13.15
C SER A 480 24.25 -12.36 -13.25
N LEU A 481 23.51 -12.21 -14.34
CA LEU A 481 22.52 -13.21 -14.77
C LEU A 481 23.16 -14.59 -14.64
N SER A 482 22.78 -15.37 -13.61
CA SER A 482 23.03 -16.80 -13.64
C SER A 482 22.31 -17.30 -14.89
N THR A 483 23.11 -17.60 -15.91
CA THR A 483 22.67 -18.08 -17.22
C THR A 483 22.14 -19.51 -17.14
N SER A 484 21.98 -20.08 -15.93
CA SER A 484 21.25 -21.33 -15.77
C SER A 484 19.82 -21.10 -16.25
N SER A 485 19.47 -21.89 -17.26
CA SER A 485 18.28 -21.84 -18.12
C SER A 485 16.95 -22.09 -17.41
N ILE A 486 16.77 -21.59 -16.20
CA ILE A 486 15.53 -21.74 -15.44
C ILE A 486 14.55 -20.71 -16.02
N GLU A 487 13.56 -21.21 -16.75
CA GLU A 487 12.38 -20.45 -17.08
C GLU A 487 11.69 -20.04 -15.77
N PRO A 488 11.29 -18.77 -15.60
CA PRO A 488 10.65 -18.31 -14.36
C PRO A 488 9.49 -19.25 -13.99
N SER A 489 9.28 -19.58 -12.73
CA SER A 489 8.19 -20.45 -12.28
C SER A 489 6.86 -19.73 -12.22
N TYR A 490 6.88 -18.39 -12.21
CA TYR A 490 5.72 -17.53 -12.14
C TYR A 490 5.38 -16.90 -13.51
N THR A 491 4.24 -16.21 -13.57
CA THR A 491 3.72 -15.61 -14.81
C THR A 491 3.30 -14.17 -14.60
N LEU A 492 3.47 -13.32 -15.61
CA LEU A 492 2.95 -11.96 -15.64
C LEU A 492 1.73 -11.84 -16.55
N LYS A 493 0.95 -10.77 -16.41
CA LYS A 493 -0.05 -10.40 -17.40
C LYS A 493 0.63 -9.96 -18.70
N ASN A 494 1.46 -8.91 -18.65
CA ASN A 494 2.29 -8.42 -19.76
C ASN A 494 3.58 -7.77 -19.19
N PHE A 495 4.59 -7.47 -20.00
CA PHE A 495 5.58 -6.47 -19.63
C PHE A 495 5.00 -5.06 -19.78
N VAL A 496 4.34 -4.79 -20.91
CA VAL A 496 3.74 -3.50 -21.21
C VAL A 496 2.28 -3.70 -21.60
N GLU A 497 1.38 -2.93 -20.99
CA GLU A 497 -0.04 -2.89 -21.29
C GLU A 497 -0.46 -1.45 -21.61
N ILE A 498 -0.96 -1.21 -22.83
CA ILE A 498 -1.37 0.11 -23.30
C ILE A 498 -2.83 0.08 -23.72
N GLN A 499 -3.61 1.02 -23.20
CA GLN A 499 -5.02 1.23 -23.56
C GLN A 499 -5.25 2.69 -23.94
N ASN A 500 -5.72 2.94 -25.17
CA ASN A 500 -6.09 4.28 -25.68
C ASN A 500 -5.04 5.37 -25.35
N SER A 501 -3.78 5.06 -25.59
CA SER A 501 -2.60 5.82 -25.16
C SER A 501 -1.47 5.70 -26.19
N ILE A 502 -0.50 6.63 -26.18
CA ILE A 502 0.62 6.64 -27.13
C ILE A 502 1.80 5.87 -26.54
N LEU A 503 2.41 4.98 -27.34
CA LEU A 503 3.63 4.26 -26.96
C LEU A 503 4.69 4.41 -28.05
N THR A 504 5.89 4.80 -27.66
CA THR A 504 7.08 4.75 -28.51
C THR A 504 8.15 3.91 -27.82
N MET A 505 8.62 2.85 -28.48
CA MET A 505 9.70 2.00 -27.99
C MET A 505 10.83 1.96 -29.02
N ASN A 506 12.07 2.13 -28.57
CA ASN A 506 13.24 2.10 -29.45
C ASN A 506 14.42 1.35 -28.82
N ASN A 507 15.10 0.48 -29.57
CA ASN A 507 16.25 -0.29 -29.09
C ASN A 507 15.97 -1.03 -27.77
N ILE A 508 14.85 -1.74 -27.71
CA ILE A 508 14.42 -2.48 -26.51
C ILE A 508 14.83 -3.94 -26.60
N THR A 509 15.08 -4.58 -25.47
CA THR A 509 15.31 -6.04 -25.41
C THR A 509 14.35 -6.65 -24.39
N ALA A 510 13.40 -7.48 -24.82
CA ALA A 510 12.45 -8.17 -23.96
C ALA A 510 12.74 -9.68 -23.98
N ILE A 511 13.13 -10.25 -22.84
CA ILE A 511 13.57 -11.65 -22.77
C ILE A 511 13.01 -12.44 -21.58
N ARG A 512 13.05 -13.78 -21.69
CA ARG A 512 12.76 -14.72 -20.59
C ARG A 512 11.38 -14.52 -19.94
N GLY A 513 10.37 -14.15 -20.73
CA GLY A 513 9.03 -13.83 -20.22
C GLY A 513 8.09 -15.04 -20.21
N ARG A 514 7.22 -15.15 -19.19
CA ARG A 514 6.07 -16.06 -19.17
C ARG A 514 4.81 -15.27 -18.89
N PHE A 515 3.82 -15.37 -19.77
CA PHE A 515 2.63 -14.52 -19.70
C PHE A 515 1.33 -15.31 -19.70
N THR A 516 0.37 -14.88 -18.88
CA THR A 516 -1.03 -15.29 -18.95
C THR A 516 -1.87 -14.36 -19.83
N GLY A 517 -1.38 -13.13 -20.07
CA GLY A 517 -1.99 -12.21 -21.01
C GLY A 517 -1.81 -12.67 -22.46
N LYS A 518 -2.32 -11.85 -23.39
CA LYS A 518 -2.33 -12.20 -24.82
C LYS A 518 -0.97 -12.03 -25.52
N GLY A 519 0.08 -11.60 -24.82
CA GLY A 519 1.42 -11.30 -25.36
C GLY A 519 2.38 -10.78 -24.27
N ALA A 520 3.66 -10.56 -24.59
CA ALA A 520 4.54 -9.77 -23.72
C ALA A 520 4.16 -8.28 -23.74
N MET A 521 3.56 -7.82 -24.83
CA MET A 521 2.94 -6.51 -24.96
C MET A 521 1.45 -6.66 -25.27
N GLY A 522 0.60 -6.03 -24.46
CA GLY A 522 -0.85 -5.95 -24.68
C GLY A 522 -1.23 -4.54 -25.11
N ILE A 523 -1.79 -4.40 -26.30
CA ILE A 523 -2.17 -3.11 -26.88
C ILE A 523 -3.66 -3.17 -27.23
N GLU A 524 -4.44 -2.23 -26.69
CA GLU A 524 -5.83 -2.01 -27.08
C GLU A 524 -6.01 -0.53 -27.43
N GLN A 525 -6.44 -0.24 -28.66
CA GLN A 525 -6.48 1.12 -29.18
C GLN A 525 -7.74 1.37 -29.99
N GLU A 526 -8.39 2.49 -29.71
CA GLU A 526 -9.44 3.07 -30.53
C GLU A 526 -8.94 4.25 -31.38
N SER A 527 -7.86 4.89 -30.93
CA SER A 527 -7.19 6.03 -31.58
C SER A 527 -5.75 6.16 -31.06
N GLY A 528 -4.87 6.87 -31.77
CA GLY A 528 -3.49 7.11 -31.34
C GLY A 528 -2.43 6.28 -32.07
N GLN A 529 -1.17 6.45 -31.68
CA GLN A 529 -0.01 5.89 -32.39
C GLN A 529 0.87 5.05 -31.46
N ILE A 530 1.19 3.84 -31.92
CA ILE A 530 2.15 2.93 -31.31
C ILE A 530 3.31 2.73 -32.28
N ASN A 531 4.53 3.03 -31.86
CA ASN A 531 5.74 2.81 -32.62
C ASN A 531 6.70 1.92 -31.82
N ILE A 532 7.18 0.83 -32.41
CA ILE A 532 8.19 -0.05 -31.81
C ILE A 532 9.30 -0.21 -32.87
N SER A 533 10.51 0.22 -32.55
CA SER A 533 11.66 0.14 -33.44
C SER A 533 12.87 -0.52 -32.80
N ASP A 534 13.67 -1.22 -33.63
CA ASP A 534 14.97 -1.77 -33.25
C ASP A 534 14.91 -2.71 -32.01
N GLY A 535 13.78 -3.40 -31.82
CA GLY A 535 13.54 -4.25 -30.64
C GLY A 535 14.01 -5.69 -30.81
N ILE A 536 14.48 -6.33 -29.73
CA ILE A 536 14.81 -7.74 -29.65
C ILE A 536 13.87 -8.43 -28.67
N PHE A 537 13.11 -9.42 -29.13
CA PHE A 537 12.16 -10.19 -28.35
C PHE A 537 12.61 -11.64 -28.36
N LYS A 538 12.96 -12.21 -27.20
CA LYS A 538 13.54 -13.56 -27.13
C LYS A 538 13.02 -14.40 -25.97
N ASN A 539 12.62 -15.65 -26.25
CA ASN A 539 12.15 -16.59 -25.22
C ASN A 539 10.96 -16.04 -24.41
N LEU A 540 9.91 -15.60 -25.12
CA LEU A 540 8.69 -15.04 -24.53
C LEU A 540 7.56 -16.07 -24.69
N LYS A 541 7.09 -16.67 -23.60
CA LYS A 541 6.13 -17.78 -23.63
C LYS A 541 4.77 -17.37 -23.14
N ILE A 542 3.73 -17.81 -23.84
CA ILE A 542 2.35 -17.71 -23.34
C ILE A 542 1.96 -19.02 -22.69
N VAL A 543 1.45 -18.93 -21.47
CA VAL A 543 0.95 -20.08 -20.69
C VAL A 543 -0.56 -20.07 -20.78
N SER A 544 -1.15 -21.08 -21.43
CA SER A 544 -2.60 -21.25 -21.48
C SER A 544 -3.14 -21.55 -20.09
N ARG A 545 -4.32 -20.98 -19.75
CA ARG A 545 -5.12 -21.44 -18.61
C ARG A 545 -5.61 -22.86 -18.86
N SER A 546 -4.74 -23.86 -18.64
CA SER A 546 -5.23 -25.22 -18.44
C SER A 546 -5.60 -25.34 -16.97
N THR A 547 -6.89 -25.22 -16.69
CA THR A 547 -7.48 -25.96 -15.58
C THR A 547 -7.07 -27.42 -15.72
N SER A 548 -6.84 -28.05 -14.59
CA SER A 548 -6.37 -29.42 -14.42
C SER A 548 -7.17 -30.45 -15.24
N LEU A 549 -6.46 -31.53 -15.59
CA LEU A 549 -6.93 -32.82 -16.10
C LEU A 549 -7.49 -32.84 -17.53
N MET A 550 -6.69 -33.35 -18.48
CA MET A 550 -7.09 -34.54 -19.25
C MET A 550 -5.87 -35.18 -19.94
N THR A 551 -5.72 -36.47 -19.65
CA THR A 551 -4.95 -37.49 -20.35
C THR A 551 -5.24 -37.55 -21.85
N ASN A 552 -4.19 -37.79 -22.63
CA ASN A 552 -4.19 -38.45 -23.95
C ASN A 552 -5.48 -38.35 -24.79
N GLN A 553 -5.53 -37.43 -25.76
CA GLN A 553 -6.31 -37.69 -26.97
C GLN A 553 -5.69 -37.07 -28.22
N LYS A 554 -5.41 -37.97 -29.17
CA LYS A 554 -4.95 -37.74 -30.54
C LYS A 554 -5.98 -36.90 -31.32
N TYR A 555 -5.45 -36.00 -32.15
CA TYR A 555 -5.94 -35.58 -33.48
C TYR A 555 -7.43 -35.76 -33.79
N SER A 556 -8.13 -34.63 -34.01
CA SER A 556 -9.03 -34.49 -35.16
C SER A 556 -9.29 -33.01 -35.50
N SER A 557 -8.88 -32.65 -36.70
CA SER A 557 -9.17 -31.40 -37.39
C SER A 557 -10.66 -31.24 -37.72
N LYS A 558 -11.25 -30.07 -37.41
CA LYS A 558 -12.25 -29.38 -38.25
C LYS A 558 -12.42 -27.93 -37.76
N MET A 559 -11.89 -26.99 -38.54
CA MET A 559 -12.10 -25.55 -38.37
C MET A 559 -13.58 -25.22 -38.53
N ASN A 560 -14.17 -24.67 -37.48
CA ASN A 560 -15.33 -23.78 -37.57
C ASN A 560 -14.88 -22.45 -36.99
N ASN A 561 -14.63 -21.46 -37.85
CA ASN A 561 -14.21 -20.12 -37.45
C ASN A 561 -15.42 -19.37 -36.90
N ASN A 562 -15.57 -19.38 -35.57
CA ASN A 562 -16.42 -18.44 -34.84
C ASN A 562 -15.49 -17.35 -34.25
N PRO A 563 -15.64 -16.05 -34.57
CA PRO A 563 -14.68 -15.02 -34.15
C PRO A 563 -14.67 -14.71 -32.63
N ASN A 564 -15.58 -15.33 -31.87
CA ASN A 564 -15.80 -15.04 -30.45
C ASN A 564 -15.45 -16.22 -29.52
N GLU A 565 -14.87 -17.30 -30.04
CA GLU A 565 -14.28 -18.36 -29.21
C GLU A 565 -12.77 -18.13 -29.04
N GLU A 566 -12.29 -18.42 -27.83
CA GLU A 566 -10.94 -18.23 -27.27
C GLU A 566 -9.80 -18.72 -28.20
N SER A 567 -9.52 -17.97 -29.25
CA SER A 567 -8.51 -18.32 -30.24
C SER A 567 -7.14 -17.82 -29.80
N SER A 568 -6.33 -18.78 -29.33
CA SER A 568 -4.88 -18.91 -29.56
C SER A 568 -4.08 -17.59 -29.61
N THR A 569 -3.56 -17.22 -28.44
CA THR A 569 -2.93 -15.96 -28.06
C THR A 569 -1.57 -15.70 -28.70
N ALA A 570 -1.24 -14.41 -28.92
CA ALA A 570 -0.05 -13.95 -29.64
C ALA A 570 1.24 -14.08 -28.80
N GLY A 571 2.38 -14.36 -29.45
CA GLY A 571 3.65 -14.61 -28.75
C GLY A 571 4.29 -13.38 -28.09
N ALA A 572 4.65 -12.36 -28.86
CA ALA A 572 5.38 -11.19 -28.36
C ALA A 572 4.48 -9.96 -28.18
N ILE A 573 3.65 -9.64 -29.17
CA ILE A 573 2.79 -8.46 -29.19
C ILE A 573 1.37 -8.89 -29.55
N CYS A 574 0.40 -8.54 -28.71
CA CYS A 574 -1.03 -8.63 -29.03
C CYS A 574 -1.59 -7.22 -29.16
N ALA A 575 -2.13 -6.89 -30.33
CA ALA A 575 -2.77 -5.61 -30.57
C ALA A 575 -4.23 -5.80 -31.02
N VAL A 576 -5.15 -5.09 -30.35
CA VAL A 576 -6.55 -4.97 -30.71
C VAL A 576 -6.78 -3.52 -31.14
N LEU A 577 -6.92 -3.30 -32.45
CA LEU A 577 -7.12 -1.99 -33.03
C LEU A 577 -8.57 -1.85 -33.47
N LYS A 578 -9.35 -1.08 -32.72
CA LYS A 578 -10.75 -0.76 -33.01
C LYS A 578 -10.82 0.60 -33.69
N ARG A 579 -11.76 0.77 -34.63
CA ARG A 579 -11.96 2.06 -35.29
C ARG A 579 -13.20 2.73 -34.70
N SER A 580 -13.00 3.88 -34.05
CA SER A 580 -14.10 4.71 -33.55
C SER A 580 -14.50 5.76 -34.60
N SER A 581 -15.81 5.99 -34.77
CA SER A 581 -16.33 6.94 -35.76
C SER A 581 -15.96 8.38 -35.37
N GLY A 582 -15.29 9.11 -36.27
CA GLY A 582 -14.91 10.51 -36.04
C GLY A 582 -13.52 10.73 -35.45
N THR A 583 -12.74 9.67 -35.22
CA THR A 583 -11.34 9.73 -34.76
C THR A 583 -10.39 9.22 -35.84
N ASP A 584 -9.14 9.69 -35.82
CA ASP A 584 -8.08 9.14 -36.67
C ASP A 584 -7.88 7.64 -36.38
N PRO A 585 -7.66 6.81 -37.41
CA PRO A 585 -7.48 5.38 -37.21
C PRO A 585 -6.23 5.11 -36.35
N PRO A 586 -6.29 4.16 -35.40
CA PRO A 586 -5.12 3.81 -34.61
C PRO A 586 -4.03 3.21 -35.51
N ILE A 587 -2.78 3.61 -35.28
CA ILE A 587 -1.62 3.16 -36.07
C ILE A 587 -0.68 2.38 -35.16
N LEU A 588 -0.38 1.13 -35.54
CA LEU A 588 0.71 0.34 -34.98
C LEU A 588 1.82 0.18 -36.03
N ARG A 589 3.01 0.69 -35.73
CA ARG A 589 4.21 0.54 -36.54
C ARG A 589 5.25 -0.28 -35.79
N ILE A 590 5.71 -1.37 -36.39
CA ILE A 590 6.82 -2.19 -35.91
C ILE A 590 7.91 -2.14 -36.98
N ASP A 591 9.11 -1.71 -36.61
CA ASP A 591 10.22 -1.47 -37.54
C ASP A 591 11.51 -2.11 -37.00
N LYS A 592 12.28 -2.79 -37.84
CA LYS A 592 13.59 -3.40 -37.48
C LYS A 592 13.62 -4.24 -36.18
N CYS A 593 12.52 -4.92 -35.85
CA CYS A 593 12.46 -5.78 -34.67
C CYS A 593 12.81 -7.23 -34.99
N ILE A 594 13.45 -7.93 -34.05
CA ILE A 594 13.83 -9.35 -34.12
C ILE A 594 13.04 -10.12 -33.08
N PHE A 595 12.33 -11.17 -33.51
CA PHE A 595 11.57 -12.06 -32.64
C PHE A 595 12.18 -13.46 -32.70
N THR A 596 12.48 -14.08 -31.56
CA THR A 596 13.14 -15.39 -31.48
C THR A 596 12.53 -16.21 -30.35
N SER A 597 11.98 -17.39 -30.65
CA SER A 597 11.37 -18.27 -29.64
C SER A 597 10.27 -17.56 -28.83
N CYS A 598 9.39 -16.82 -29.51
CA CYS A 598 8.22 -16.18 -28.93
C CYS A 598 6.96 -17.00 -29.23
N GLY A 599 6.10 -17.26 -28.24
CA GLY A 599 4.87 -18.04 -28.38
C GLY A 599 4.71 -19.18 -27.35
N GLY A 600 3.55 -19.85 -27.39
CA GLY A 600 3.25 -21.07 -26.62
C GLY A 600 2.94 -22.25 -27.53
N VAL A 601 2.81 -23.46 -26.96
CA VAL A 601 2.54 -24.72 -27.70
C VAL A 601 1.27 -24.65 -28.56
N ASN A 602 0.35 -23.72 -28.22
CA ASN A 602 -0.93 -23.49 -28.90
C ASN A 602 -1.04 -22.10 -29.56
N ALA A 603 0.05 -21.33 -29.66
CA ALA A 603 0.02 -20.02 -30.31
C ALA A 603 -0.10 -20.19 -31.84
N THR A 604 -1.12 -19.60 -32.45
CA THR A 604 -1.32 -19.64 -33.92
C THR A 604 -0.50 -18.58 -34.65
N SER A 605 0.10 -17.64 -33.92
CA SER A 605 1.03 -16.64 -34.43
C SER A 605 2.12 -16.32 -33.39
N GLY A 606 3.37 -16.36 -33.84
CA GLY A 606 4.56 -16.27 -32.97
C GLY A 606 5.76 -15.79 -33.77
N GLY A 607 5.80 -14.47 -33.97
CA GLY A 607 6.76 -13.69 -34.72
C GLY A 607 6.23 -12.28 -34.80
#